data_AF-A0A8C2SCY4-F1
#
_entry.id   AF-A0A8C2SCY4-F1
#
_cell.length_a   1.000
_cell.length_b   1.000
_cell.length_c   1.000
_cell.angle_alpha   90.00
_cell.angle_beta   90.00
_cell.angle_gamma   90.00
#
_symmetry.space_group_name_H-M   'P 1'
#
loop_
_entity.id
_entity.type
_entity.pdbx_description
1 polymer ?
#
loop_
_entity_poly.entity_id
_entity_poly.type
_entity_poly.pdbx_seq_one_letter_code
_entity_poly.pdbx_strand_id
1 'polypeptide(L)'
;MPMRTCGQAAAAGRQPHPALTLPVSLGPTRGGPADAGAHAMSTGRSTASQTGTPGVGRHATPLPGELRAGTGVAFGKRGLFGQGLRYNFTHLDRYLDLLRENQLVPGFELMGSPSGRFTNFEDKQQVFEWRKLVALLARRYIGRYGLEHVSKWNFETWNEPDHHDFDNVSMTLQGFLNYYDACSEGLRAASPALRLGGPGDAFHALPHSPLCWGLLGHCNNGSNFFTGEVGVRLDYIALHKKGAGSSISILEQEAAVVQQIQRLFPKFADTPIYNDEADPLVGWSLPQPWRADVTYAAMVVKVVAQHQNLLLANASSAVRYTLLSNDNAFLSYHPHQFSQRTLTARFQVNNTRPPHVQLLRKPVLTAMALLALLDGEQLWAEVSRDGAVLDSNHTVGVLASAHRPTGPADAWRATVLVYGSDDTRAHANRTVPLVLSLHGVPP
;
A
#
# COMPACT_ATOMS: atom_id res chain seq x y z
N MET A 1 -63.83 -10.50 16.61
CA MET A 1 -64.55 -9.59 15.69
C MET A 1 -63.63 -8.44 15.29
N PRO A 2 -63.72 -7.94 14.04
CA PRO A 2 -62.54 -7.80 13.19
C PRO A 2 -62.30 -6.39 12.60
N MET A 3 -61.09 -6.23 12.03
CA MET A 3 -60.73 -5.53 10.78
C MET A 3 -61.15 -4.06 10.47
N ARG A 4 -60.11 -3.33 10.02
CA ARG A 4 -60.00 -2.49 8.79
C ARG A 4 -60.20 -0.95 8.84
N THR A 5 -59.05 -0.28 8.61
CA THR A 5 -58.69 0.74 7.59
C THR A 5 -59.25 2.17 7.57
N CYS A 6 -58.27 3.08 7.37
CA CYS A 6 -58.18 4.24 6.43
C CYS A 6 -58.25 5.66 7.00
N GLY A 7 -57.24 6.47 6.66
CA GLY A 7 -57.21 7.93 6.83
C GLY A 7 -55.79 8.53 6.92
N GLN A 8 -55.27 9.01 5.79
CA GLN A 8 -53.99 9.75 5.64
C GLN A 8 -54.03 11.13 6.34
N ALA A 9 -52.90 11.60 6.89
CA ALA A 9 -52.36 12.96 6.66
C ALA A 9 -50.97 13.19 7.32
N ALA A 10 -50.02 13.58 6.47
CA ALA A 10 -48.87 14.47 6.71
C ALA A 10 -47.86 14.19 7.84
N ALA A 11 -46.74 13.55 7.47
CA ALA A 11 -45.47 13.67 8.19
C ALA A 11 -44.75 14.95 7.73
N ALA A 12 -44.46 15.85 8.68
CA ALA A 12 -43.67 17.05 8.46
C ALA A 12 -42.22 16.65 8.12
N GLY A 13 -41.78 17.01 6.92
CA GLY A 13 -40.40 16.85 6.47
C GLY A 13 -39.45 17.73 7.28
N ARG A 14 -38.35 17.13 7.73
CA ARG A 14 -37.16 17.87 8.17
C ARG A 14 -36.56 18.57 6.96
N GLN A 15 -36.52 19.90 6.99
CA GLN A 15 -35.79 20.69 6.01
C GLN A 15 -34.27 20.49 6.19
N PRO A 16 -33.50 20.28 5.12
CA PRO A 16 -32.06 20.43 5.17
C PRO A 16 -31.69 21.92 5.21
N HIS A 17 -30.80 22.30 6.14
CA HIS A 17 -30.17 23.62 6.19
C HIS A 17 -29.28 23.83 4.94
N PRO A 18 -29.09 25.09 4.50
CA PRO A 18 -28.61 25.37 3.15
C PRO A 18 -27.14 25.00 2.98
N ALA A 19 -26.86 24.23 1.92
CA ALA A 19 -25.53 24.01 1.41
C ALA A 19 -24.97 25.33 0.87
N LEU A 20 -23.80 25.74 1.35
CA LEU A 20 -23.06 26.88 0.82
C LEU A 20 -22.40 26.50 -0.51
N THR A 21 -22.66 27.31 -1.54
CA THR A 21 -22.13 27.20 -2.91
C THR A 21 -21.07 28.29 -3.12
N LEU A 22 -19.92 27.97 -3.71
CA LEU A 22 -18.92 28.96 -4.17
C LEU A 22 -18.52 28.66 -5.63
N PRO A 23 -18.15 29.67 -6.44
CA PRO A 23 -17.44 29.41 -7.69
C PRO A 23 -16.10 30.16 -7.79
N VAL A 24 -15.13 29.59 -8.52
CA VAL A 24 -13.76 30.12 -8.73
C VAL A 24 -13.53 30.33 -10.22
N SER A 25 -13.64 31.55 -10.77
CA SER A 25 -13.38 31.77 -12.22
C SER A 25 -11.93 32.14 -12.54
N LEU A 26 -11.41 31.64 -13.66
CA LEU A 26 -10.10 31.98 -14.24
C LEU A 26 -10.27 32.46 -15.68
N GLY A 27 -9.62 33.57 -16.06
CA GLY A 27 -9.70 34.19 -17.40
C GLY A 27 -8.72 33.61 -18.44
N PRO A 28 -8.89 33.90 -19.75
CA PRO A 28 -8.20 33.17 -20.81
C PRO A 28 -6.99 33.93 -21.37
N THR A 29 -5.93 33.21 -21.78
CA THR A 29 -5.02 33.69 -22.84
C THR A 29 -4.40 32.58 -23.70
N ARG A 30 -4.76 32.64 -24.99
CA ARG A 30 -4.09 32.38 -26.29
C ARG A 30 -2.75 31.62 -26.34
N GLY A 31 -2.69 30.66 -27.27
CA GLY A 31 -1.52 29.82 -27.57
C GLY A 31 -0.74 30.16 -28.85
N GLY A 32 0.17 29.25 -29.21
CA GLY A 32 0.89 29.17 -30.50
C GLY A 32 2.03 28.12 -30.47
N PRO A 33 2.35 27.42 -31.56
CA PRO A 33 2.86 26.03 -31.55
C PRO A 33 4.32 25.86 -32.06
N ALA A 34 4.91 24.67 -31.86
CA ALA A 34 6.01 24.02 -32.62
C ALA A 34 6.73 22.98 -31.72
N ASP A 35 7.28 21.86 -32.16
CA ASP A 35 7.23 21.06 -33.38
C ASP A 35 7.80 19.67 -33.03
N ALA A 36 7.50 18.66 -33.85
CA ALA A 36 7.85 17.26 -33.63
C ALA A 36 9.32 16.92 -33.96
N GLY A 37 9.87 15.92 -33.28
CA GLY A 37 11.17 15.33 -33.61
C GLY A 37 11.33 13.93 -33.01
N ALA A 38 10.92 12.92 -33.78
CA ALA A 38 11.13 11.51 -33.45
C ALA A 38 12.55 11.07 -33.82
N HIS A 39 13.22 10.34 -32.94
CA HIS A 39 14.27 9.39 -33.35
C HIS A 39 14.32 8.19 -32.41
N ALA A 40 14.09 7.02 -33.01
CA ALA A 40 14.30 5.69 -32.46
C ALA A 40 15.75 5.25 -32.69
N MET A 41 16.29 4.46 -31.74
CA MET A 41 17.34 3.44 -31.84
C MET A 41 17.87 3.21 -30.42
N SER A 42 18.31 2.05 -29.95
CA SER A 42 18.35 0.66 -30.38
C SER A 42 18.97 -0.05 -29.18
N THR A 43 18.47 -1.24 -28.86
CA THR A 43 18.84 -2.06 -27.71
C THR A 43 20.28 -2.60 -27.78
N GLY A 44 21.00 -2.60 -26.65
CA GLY A 44 22.24 -3.35 -26.47
C GLY A 44 22.36 -3.87 -25.04
N ARG A 45 22.06 -5.16 -24.84
CA ARG A 45 22.37 -5.91 -23.62
C ARG A 45 23.87 -6.23 -23.60
N SER A 46 24.51 -6.04 -22.46
CA SER A 46 25.83 -6.61 -22.14
C SER A 46 25.75 -7.28 -20.78
N THR A 47 25.97 -8.59 -20.79
CA THR A 47 26.10 -9.50 -19.66
C THR A 47 27.54 -9.48 -19.15
N ALA A 48 27.75 -9.23 -17.85
CA ALA A 48 29.04 -9.38 -17.21
C ALA A 48 29.02 -10.58 -16.25
N SER A 49 29.94 -11.51 -16.50
CA SER A 49 30.21 -12.73 -15.75
C SER A 49 30.99 -12.48 -14.47
N GLN A 50 30.74 -13.36 -13.49
CA GLN A 50 31.48 -13.51 -12.24
C GLN A 50 32.93 -13.94 -12.47
N THR A 51 33.83 -13.56 -11.56
CA THR A 51 34.77 -14.48 -10.87
C THR A 51 35.61 -13.71 -9.84
N GLY A 52 35.92 -14.35 -8.70
CA GLY A 52 37.11 -14.02 -7.90
C GLY A 52 36.91 -13.77 -6.40
N THR A 53 36.81 -14.84 -5.61
CA THR A 53 37.31 -14.90 -4.21
C THR A 53 38.84 -15.07 -4.21
N PRO A 54 39.59 -14.56 -3.21
CA PRO A 54 39.87 -15.28 -1.94
C PRO A 54 39.89 -14.31 -0.73
N GLY A 55 39.99 -14.65 0.56
CA GLY A 55 40.34 -15.85 1.30
C GLY A 55 40.96 -15.42 2.65
N VAL A 56 40.19 -15.59 3.75
CA VAL A 56 40.54 -15.95 5.14
C VAL A 56 41.65 -15.22 5.94
N GLY A 57 41.26 -14.79 7.16
CA GLY A 57 42.04 -15.08 8.38
C GLY A 57 41.96 -14.05 9.51
N ARG A 58 41.36 -14.41 10.66
CA ARG A 58 41.99 -14.39 11.99
C ARG A 58 41.07 -14.85 13.14
N HIS A 59 41.73 -15.51 14.10
CA HIS A 59 41.24 -16.19 15.30
C HIS A 59 40.75 -15.26 16.43
N ALA A 60 39.85 -15.79 17.27
CA ALA A 60 39.80 -15.48 18.70
C ALA A 60 39.22 -16.67 19.50
N THR A 61 39.92 -17.03 20.57
CA THR A 61 39.69 -18.13 21.53
C THR A 61 38.71 -17.72 22.65
N PRO A 62 37.93 -18.63 23.26
CA PRO A 62 37.21 -18.36 24.51
C PRO A 62 37.86 -19.05 25.74
N LEU A 63 37.70 -18.42 26.91
CA LEU A 63 38.06 -18.94 28.24
C LEU A 63 36.87 -19.70 28.89
N PRO A 64 37.10 -20.67 29.80
CA PRO A 64 36.06 -21.51 30.39
C PRO A 64 35.62 -21.05 31.78
N GLY A 65 34.36 -21.34 32.13
CA GLY A 65 33.83 -21.23 33.50
C GLY A 65 32.86 -22.37 33.78
N GLU A 66 33.32 -23.35 34.57
CA GLU A 66 32.50 -24.41 35.17
C GLU A 66 31.68 -23.88 36.35
N LEU A 67 30.47 -24.43 36.52
CA LEU A 67 29.83 -24.60 37.84
C LEU A 67 28.85 -25.78 37.74
N ARG A 68 29.13 -26.81 38.53
CA ARG A 68 28.28 -27.99 38.74
C ARG A 68 27.48 -27.86 40.05
N ALA A 69 26.31 -28.50 40.02
CA ALA A 69 25.65 -29.32 41.05
C ALA A 69 24.31 -28.80 41.60
N GLY A 70 23.30 -29.67 41.47
CA GLY A 70 21.97 -29.56 42.09
C GLY A 70 21.03 -30.65 41.56
N THR A 71 20.97 -31.77 42.28
CA THR A 71 20.19 -33.00 42.02
C THR A 71 18.67 -32.81 42.19
N GLY A 72 17.85 -33.49 41.38
CA GLY A 72 16.41 -33.62 41.67
C GLY A 72 15.55 -34.30 40.61
N VAL A 73 15.42 -35.63 40.72
CA VAL A 73 14.28 -36.51 40.37
C VAL A 73 13.80 -36.58 38.90
N ALA A 74 14.00 -37.77 38.33
CA ALA A 74 13.46 -38.21 37.04
C ALA A 74 12.05 -38.82 37.19
N PHE A 75 11.12 -38.38 36.33
CA PHE A 75 9.92 -39.14 35.97
C PHE A 75 9.54 -38.88 34.51
N GLY A 76 9.29 -39.96 33.76
CA GLY A 76 8.31 -39.96 32.66
C GLY A 76 8.80 -39.86 31.22
N LYS A 77 8.97 -41.02 30.57
CA LYS A 77 8.81 -41.30 29.13
C LYS A 77 9.42 -40.31 28.12
N ARG A 78 10.66 -40.60 27.71
CA ARG A 78 11.21 -40.14 26.42
C ARG A 78 10.43 -40.77 25.26
N GLY A 79 9.39 -40.10 24.80
CA GLY A 79 8.97 -40.20 23.41
C GLY A 79 10.07 -39.59 22.52
N LEU A 80 10.35 -40.21 21.38
CA LEU A 80 11.18 -39.63 20.32
C LEU A 80 10.50 -38.36 19.77
N PHE A 81 10.61 -37.25 20.49
CA PHE A 81 10.33 -35.93 19.93
C PHE A 81 11.49 -35.62 18.98
N GLY A 82 11.28 -35.85 17.69
CA GLY A 82 12.17 -35.34 16.65
C GLY A 82 12.45 -33.87 16.92
N GLN A 83 13.72 -33.47 16.85
CA GLN A 83 14.16 -32.09 17.01
C GLN A 83 13.31 -31.21 16.07
N GLY A 84 12.34 -30.49 16.63
CA GLY A 84 11.40 -29.69 15.86
C GLY A 84 12.11 -28.58 15.09
N LEU A 85 11.52 -28.15 13.97
CA LEU A 85 12.03 -27.04 13.18
C LEU A 85 12.19 -25.79 14.07
N ARG A 86 13.36 -25.14 14.02
CA ARG A 86 13.65 -23.91 14.77
C ARG A 86 13.93 -22.78 13.80
N TYR A 87 13.36 -21.62 14.07
CA TYR A 87 13.57 -20.40 13.28
C TYR A 87 14.42 -19.41 14.05
N ASN A 88 15.29 -18.69 13.34
CA ASN A 88 16.06 -17.58 13.89
C ASN A 88 15.45 -16.26 13.38
N PHE A 89 14.80 -15.51 14.27
CA PHE A 89 14.12 -14.25 13.93
C PHE A 89 15.00 -13.01 14.08
N THR A 90 16.28 -13.14 14.42
CA THR A 90 17.17 -12.01 14.78
C THR A 90 17.17 -10.87 13.76
N HIS A 91 17.20 -11.19 12.46
CA HIS A 91 17.21 -10.16 11.41
C HIS A 91 15.85 -9.48 11.23
N LEU A 92 14.77 -10.26 11.33
CA LEU A 92 13.41 -9.73 11.23
C LEU A 92 13.06 -8.88 12.46
N ASP A 93 13.48 -9.31 13.66
CA ASP A 93 13.35 -8.51 14.89
C ASP A 93 14.00 -7.14 14.69
N ARG A 94 15.25 -7.11 14.20
CA ARG A 94 15.98 -5.85 13.98
C ARG A 94 15.26 -4.93 13.01
N TYR A 95 14.69 -5.46 11.93
CA TYR A 95 13.96 -4.66 10.95
C TYR A 95 12.66 -4.08 11.54
N LEU A 96 11.87 -4.91 12.23
CA LEU A 96 10.62 -4.47 12.83
C LEU A 96 10.84 -3.51 14.00
N ASP A 97 11.91 -3.70 14.77
CA ASP A 97 12.35 -2.75 15.80
C ASP A 97 12.71 -1.40 15.17
N LEU A 98 13.40 -1.38 14.03
CA LEU A 98 13.72 -0.15 13.31
C LEU A 98 12.46 0.58 12.83
N LEU A 99 11.47 -0.14 12.30
CA LEU A 99 10.17 0.47 11.96
C LEU A 99 9.50 1.07 13.20
N ARG A 100 9.48 0.31 14.30
CA ARG A 100 8.87 0.74 15.57
C ARG A 100 9.56 1.97 16.17
N GLU A 101 10.89 2.01 16.10
CA GLU A 101 11.72 3.15 16.53
C GLU A 101 11.35 4.44 15.78
N ASN A 102 10.89 4.31 14.52
CA ASN A 102 10.47 5.41 13.66
C ASN A 102 8.94 5.60 13.61
N GLN A 103 8.20 4.99 14.54
CA GLN A 103 6.73 5.05 14.62
C GLN A 103 6.01 4.57 13.33
N LEU A 104 6.64 3.67 12.58
CA LEU A 104 6.07 3.04 11.40
C LEU A 104 5.44 1.68 11.75
N VAL A 105 4.55 1.22 10.88
CA VAL A 105 3.98 -0.13 10.90
C VAL A 105 4.33 -0.86 9.59
N PRO A 106 4.57 -2.18 9.61
CA PRO A 106 4.80 -2.94 8.40
C PRO A 106 3.49 -3.15 7.62
N GLY A 107 3.54 -2.99 6.29
CA GLY A 107 2.81 -3.86 5.39
C GLY A 107 3.53 -5.22 5.42
N PHE A 108 2.96 -6.18 6.14
CA PHE A 108 3.62 -7.43 6.46
C PHE A 108 3.22 -8.49 5.43
N GLU A 109 3.85 -8.42 4.28
CA GLU A 109 3.76 -9.48 3.27
C GLU A 109 4.35 -10.77 3.83
N LEU A 110 3.55 -11.85 3.81
CA LEU A 110 3.99 -13.18 4.22
C LEU A 110 4.79 -13.83 3.07
N MET A 111 5.86 -13.14 2.65
CA MET A 111 6.62 -13.40 1.44
C MET A 111 8.01 -13.97 1.75
N GLY A 112 8.44 -14.95 0.95
CA GLY A 112 9.78 -15.52 1.00
C GLY A 112 9.86 -16.93 1.56
N SER A 113 11.06 -17.49 1.53
CA SER A 113 11.36 -18.86 2.00
C SER A 113 12.55 -18.84 2.96
N PRO A 114 12.33 -18.83 4.29
CA PRO A 114 13.41 -18.78 5.27
C PRO A 114 14.47 -19.86 5.03
N SER A 115 15.67 -19.42 4.64
CA SER A 115 16.80 -20.28 4.28
C SER A 115 16.46 -21.37 3.24
N GLY A 116 15.51 -21.11 2.33
CA GLY A 116 15.08 -22.07 1.31
C GLY A 116 14.26 -23.26 1.83
N ARG A 117 13.70 -23.18 3.06
CA ARG A 117 12.95 -24.28 3.68
C ARG A 117 11.69 -24.66 2.93
N PHE A 118 10.98 -23.66 2.40
CA PHE A 118 9.72 -23.81 1.70
C PHE A 118 9.98 -23.73 0.20
N THR A 119 9.59 -24.76 -0.54
CA THR A 119 9.89 -24.94 -1.96
C THR A 119 8.67 -25.36 -2.76
N ASN A 120 7.60 -25.85 -2.12
CA ASN A 120 6.39 -26.29 -2.81
C ASN A 120 5.16 -26.22 -1.88
N PHE A 121 4.17 -25.39 -2.23
CA PHE A 121 2.94 -25.25 -1.45
C PHE A 121 1.82 -26.24 -1.82
N GLU A 122 2.08 -27.20 -2.70
CA GLU A 122 1.25 -28.42 -2.81
C GLU A 122 1.73 -29.55 -1.88
N ASP A 123 2.96 -29.46 -1.35
CA ASP A 123 3.43 -30.38 -0.32
C ASP A 123 2.73 -30.05 1.00
N LYS A 124 1.82 -30.96 1.40
CA LYS A 124 1.03 -30.81 2.64
C LYS A 124 1.91 -30.57 3.86
N GLN A 125 3.08 -31.21 3.97
CA GLN A 125 3.95 -31.00 5.12
C GLN A 125 4.41 -29.54 5.21
N GLN A 126 4.79 -28.95 4.08
CA GLN A 126 5.21 -27.55 4.00
C GLN A 126 4.06 -26.59 4.28
N VAL A 127 2.85 -26.90 3.81
CA VAL A 127 1.63 -26.11 4.12
C VAL A 127 1.36 -26.08 5.64
N PHE A 128 1.45 -27.23 6.31
CA PHE A 128 1.31 -27.30 7.78
C PHE A 128 2.45 -26.59 8.52
N GLU A 129 3.68 -26.68 8.02
CA GLU A 129 4.83 -25.97 8.60
C GLU A 129 4.73 -24.46 8.41
N TRP A 130 4.22 -24.00 7.27
CA TRP A 130 4.00 -22.57 6.99
C TRP A 130 2.96 -21.99 7.93
N ARG A 131 1.83 -22.67 8.13
CA ARG A 131 0.82 -22.27 9.13
C ARG A 131 1.43 -22.11 10.53
N LYS A 132 2.30 -23.05 10.93
CA LYS A 132 3.01 -22.98 12.23
C LYS A 132 3.96 -21.79 12.27
N LEU A 133 4.73 -21.54 11.22
CA LEU A 133 5.62 -20.37 11.12
C LEU A 133 4.83 -19.07 11.26
N VAL A 134 3.72 -18.90 10.54
CA VAL A 134 2.87 -17.71 10.61
C VAL A 134 2.31 -17.51 12.02
N ALA A 135 1.81 -18.58 12.66
CA ALA A 135 1.34 -18.51 14.05
C ALA A 135 2.46 -18.14 15.04
N LEU A 136 3.68 -18.67 14.85
CA LEU A 136 4.85 -18.36 15.65
C LEU A 136 5.29 -16.90 15.49
N LEU A 137 5.34 -16.40 14.25
CA LEU A 137 5.65 -15.01 13.91
C LEU A 137 4.66 -14.06 14.59
N ALA A 138 3.36 -14.29 14.40
CA ALA A 138 2.32 -13.45 14.97
C ALA A 138 2.35 -13.44 16.51
N ARG A 139 2.46 -14.61 17.16
CA ARG A 139 2.59 -14.69 18.63
C ARG A 139 3.85 -14.01 19.14
N ARG A 140 4.98 -14.16 18.44
CA ARG A 140 6.24 -13.51 18.79
C ARG A 140 6.09 -11.99 18.82
N TYR A 141 5.54 -11.41 17.77
CA TYR A 141 5.42 -9.96 17.67
C TYR A 141 4.27 -9.38 18.48
N ILE A 142 3.19 -10.14 18.73
CA ILE A 142 2.21 -9.81 19.77
C ILE A 142 2.89 -9.74 21.13
N GLY A 143 3.74 -10.73 21.46
CA GLY A 143 4.51 -10.72 22.72
C GLY A 143 5.52 -9.57 22.80
N ARG A 144 6.10 -9.14 21.67
CA ARG A 144 7.12 -8.09 21.61
C ARG A 144 6.54 -6.67 21.62
N TYR A 145 5.43 -6.44 20.91
CA TYR A 145 4.87 -5.09 20.68
C TYR A 145 3.44 -4.89 21.23
N GLY A 146 2.80 -5.96 21.73
CA GLY A 146 1.42 -5.95 22.20
C GLY A 146 0.41 -6.16 21.07
N LEU A 147 -0.72 -6.80 21.40
CA LEU A 147 -1.77 -7.13 20.42
C LEU A 147 -2.35 -5.87 19.76
N GLU A 148 -2.58 -4.80 20.53
CA GLU A 148 -3.13 -3.53 20.01
C GLU A 148 -2.25 -2.91 18.92
N HIS A 149 -0.93 -3.09 19.01
CA HIS A 149 -0.02 -2.62 17.98
C HIS A 149 -0.04 -3.52 16.75
N VAL A 150 0.04 -4.85 16.94
CA VAL A 150 0.12 -5.81 15.83
C VAL A 150 -1.21 -5.95 15.08
N SER A 151 -2.36 -5.69 15.71
CA SER A 151 -3.66 -5.65 15.02
C SER A 151 -3.77 -4.49 14.03
N LYS A 152 -2.89 -3.48 14.12
CA LYS A 152 -2.80 -2.38 13.14
C LYS A 152 -2.03 -2.78 11.89
N TRP A 153 -1.25 -3.86 11.90
CA TRP A 153 -0.48 -4.31 10.74
C TRP A 153 -1.43 -4.85 9.65
N ASN A 154 -1.06 -4.63 8.40
CA ASN A 154 -1.72 -5.26 7.25
C ASN A 154 -0.89 -6.50 6.91
N PHE A 155 -1.34 -7.70 7.31
CA PHE A 155 -0.72 -8.91 6.79
C PHE A 155 -1.25 -9.17 5.39
N GLU A 156 -0.33 -9.45 4.46
CA GLU A 156 -0.61 -9.55 3.03
C GLU A 156 -0.12 -10.91 2.51
N THR A 157 -0.65 -11.32 1.37
CA THR A 157 -0.10 -12.42 0.58
C THR A 157 1.30 -12.11 0.02
N TRP A 158 1.87 -13.06 -0.71
CA TRP A 158 3.07 -12.85 -1.51
C TRP A 158 2.76 -11.82 -2.62
N ASN A 159 3.70 -10.89 -2.85
CA ASN A 159 3.60 -9.84 -3.88
C ASN A 159 3.36 -10.41 -5.29
N GLU A 160 2.45 -9.79 -6.03
CA GLU A 160 2.21 -10.02 -7.46
C GLU A 160 2.27 -11.51 -7.89
N PRO A 161 1.40 -12.38 -7.33
CA PRO A 161 1.47 -13.81 -7.55
C PRO A 161 1.33 -14.24 -9.03
N ASP A 162 0.63 -13.46 -9.86
CA ASP A 162 0.48 -13.72 -11.30
C ASP A 162 1.69 -13.24 -12.12
N HIS A 163 2.61 -12.45 -11.54
CA HIS A 163 3.90 -12.12 -12.15
C HIS A 163 4.98 -13.19 -11.91
N HIS A 164 4.67 -14.22 -11.11
CA HIS A 164 5.47 -15.42 -10.89
C HIS A 164 6.88 -15.20 -10.29
N ASP A 165 7.08 -14.10 -9.53
CA ASP A 165 8.34 -13.84 -8.82
C ASP A 165 8.39 -14.57 -7.46
N PHE A 166 8.55 -15.89 -7.53
CA PHE A 166 8.57 -16.80 -6.37
C PHE A 166 9.95 -17.38 -6.06
N ASP A 167 11.03 -16.84 -6.63
CA ASP A 167 12.38 -17.40 -6.58
C ASP A 167 12.40 -18.91 -6.94
N ASN A 168 12.79 -19.76 -5.99
CA ASN A 168 12.87 -21.22 -6.11
C ASN A 168 11.63 -21.94 -5.53
N VAL A 169 10.54 -21.22 -5.28
CA VAL A 169 9.31 -21.76 -4.71
C VAL A 169 8.32 -22.10 -5.82
N SER A 170 7.86 -23.35 -5.85
CA SER A 170 6.75 -23.75 -6.71
C SER A 170 5.43 -23.27 -6.11
N MET A 171 4.79 -22.34 -6.83
CA MET A 171 3.51 -21.75 -6.46
C MET A 171 2.52 -21.89 -7.62
N THR A 172 1.86 -23.06 -7.71
CA THR A 172 0.72 -23.24 -8.62
C THR A 172 -0.51 -22.50 -8.08
N LEU A 173 -1.60 -22.43 -8.84
CA LEU A 173 -2.88 -21.92 -8.32
C LEU A 173 -3.29 -22.65 -7.04
N GLN A 174 -3.29 -23.98 -7.02
CA GLN A 174 -3.66 -24.76 -5.83
C GLN A 174 -2.66 -24.54 -4.69
N GLY A 175 -1.36 -24.45 -4.99
CA GLY A 175 -0.33 -24.11 -4.02
C GLY A 175 -0.57 -22.74 -3.38
N PHE A 176 -0.94 -21.72 -4.16
CA PHE A 176 -1.25 -20.39 -3.67
C PHE A 176 -2.48 -20.37 -2.75
N LEU A 177 -3.53 -21.13 -3.09
CA LEU A 177 -4.70 -21.28 -2.21
C LEU A 177 -4.35 -21.99 -0.89
N ASN A 178 -3.53 -23.05 -0.94
CA ASN A 178 -3.05 -23.74 0.27
C ASN A 178 -2.16 -22.82 1.14
N TYR A 179 -1.29 -22.04 0.50
CA TYR A 179 -0.46 -21.02 1.14
C TYR A 179 -1.34 -19.97 1.84
N TYR A 180 -2.38 -19.47 1.15
CA TYR A 180 -3.31 -18.50 1.71
C TYR A 180 -4.04 -19.05 2.94
N ASP A 181 -4.54 -20.28 2.87
CA ASP A 181 -5.19 -20.95 4.00
C ASP A 181 -4.24 -21.10 5.19
N ALA A 182 -2.95 -21.36 4.93
CA ALA A 182 -1.94 -21.48 5.97
C ALA A 182 -1.62 -20.13 6.62
N CYS A 183 -1.59 -19.04 5.85
CA CYS A 183 -1.50 -17.67 6.36
C CYS A 183 -2.71 -17.32 7.22
N SER A 184 -3.91 -17.53 6.67
CA SER A 184 -5.20 -17.28 7.30
C SER A 184 -5.33 -17.97 8.65
N GLU A 185 -5.09 -19.29 8.69
CA GLU A 185 -5.24 -20.12 9.89
C GLU A 185 -4.05 -19.98 10.85
N GLY A 186 -2.88 -19.57 10.36
CA GLY A 186 -1.72 -19.26 11.20
C GLY A 186 -1.96 -17.98 12.02
N LEU A 187 -2.42 -16.91 11.36
CA LEU A 187 -2.80 -15.66 12.00
C LEU A 187 -3.99 -15.86 12.96
N ARG A 188 -5.03 -16.58 12.52
CA ARG A 188 -6.21 -16.89 13.36
C ARG A 188 -5.83 -17.65 14.63
N ALA A 189 -4.89 -18.59 14.55
CA ALA A 189 -4.39 -19.33 15.71
C ALA A 189 -3.53 -18.49 16.66
N ALA A 190 -3.04 -17.33 16.23
CA ALA A 190 -2.37 -16.36 17.09
C ALA A 190 -3.37 -15.38 17.71
N SER A 191 -4.24 -14.77 16.90
CA SER A 191 -5.35 -13.94 17.36
C SER A 191 -6.34 -13.67 16.22
N PRO A 192 -7.66 -13.73 16.45
CA PRO A 192 -8.66 -13.36 15.44
C PRO A 192 -8.68 -11.85 15.14
N ALA A 193 -8.00 -11.01 15.92
CA ALA A 193 -7.93 -9.57 15.72
C ALA A 193 -6.91 -9.13 14.65
N LEU A 194 -6.11 -10.06 14.13
CA LEU A 194 -5.13 -9.77 13.08
C LEU A 194 -5.80 -9.79 11.70
N ARG A 195 -5.52 -8.78 10.88
CA ARG A 195 -6.09 -8.63 9.53
C ARG A 195 -5.23 -9.35 8.50
N LEU A 196 -5.85 -9.98 7.50
CA LEU A 196 -5.20 -10.59 6.33
C LEU A 196 -5.91 -10.20 5.04
N GLY A 197 -5.14 -9.77 4.04
CA GLY A 197 -5.63 -9.48 2.70
C GLY A 197 -4.67 -9.94 1.60
N GLY A 198 -5.01 -9.58 0.37
CA GLY A 198 -4.29 -9.92 -0.86
C GLY A 198 -5.19 -9.77 -2.08
N PRO A 199 -4.79 -10.20 -3.28
CA PRO A 199 -3.52 -10.84 -3.64
C PRO A 199 -2.33 -9.88 -3.82
N GLY A 200 -2.56 -8.56 -3.95
CA GLY A 200 -1.51 -7.58 -4.25
C GLY A 200 -0.99 -7.73 -5.69
N ASP A 201 -1.87 -7.58 -6.69
CA ASP A 201 -1.53 -7.73 -8.12
C ASP A 201 -2.45 -6.92 -9.04
N ALA A 202 -2.18 -6.94 -10.35
CA ALA A 202 -2.84 -6.14 -11.36
C ALA A 202 -4.30 -6.52 -11.67
N PHE A 203 -4.81 -7.71 -11.32
CA PHE A 203 -6.17 -8.17 -11.70
C PHE A 203 -6.49 -7.92 -13.19
N HIS A 204 -5.64 -8.40 -14.10
CA HIS A 204 -5.96 -8.38 -15.52
C HIS A 204 -7.22 -9.21 -15.80
N ALA A 205 -7.96 -8.84 -16.84
CA ALA A 205 -9.19 -9.55 -17.21
C ALA A 205 -8.94 -11.05 -17.36
N LEU A 206 -9.93 -11.88 -17.01
CA LEU A 206 -9.85 -13.33 -17.21
C LEU A 206 -9.50 -13.65 -18.67
N PRO A 207 -8.59 -14.61 -18.93
CA PRO A 207 -7.96 -15.53 -17.99
C PRO A 207 -6.58 -15.09 -17.46
N HIS A 208 -6.20 -13.81 -17.57
CA HIS A 208 -4.79 -13.38 -17.44
C HIS A 208 -4.21 -13.27 -16.02
N SER A 209 -5.04 -13.06 -14.99
CA SER A 209 -4.61 -13.06 -13.57
C SER A 209 -5.25 -14.22 -12.79
N PRO A 210 -4.91 -15.48 -13.11
CA PRO A 210 -5.57 -16.66 -12.55
C PRO A 210 -5.44 -16.81 -11.03
N LEU A 211 -4.31 -16.43 -10.43
CA LEU A 211 -4.12 -16.53 -8.97
C LEU A 211 -4.96 -15.47 -8.25
N CYS A 212 -5.07 -14.27 -8.80
CA CYS A 212 -5.95 -13.24 -8.25
C CYS A 212 -7.42 -13.63 -8.23
N TRP A 213 -7.96 -13.98 -9.40
CA TRP A 213 -9.36 -14.37 -9.52
C TRP A 213 -9.65 -15.69 -8.80
N GLY A 214 -8.68 -16.61 -8.82
CA GLY A 214 -8.74 -17.87 -8.10
C GLY A 214 -8.80 -17.67 -6.58
N LEU A 215 -8.01 -16.76 -6.02
CA LEU A 215 -8.05 -16.43 -4.60
C LEU A 215 -9.41 -15.88 -4.17
N LEU A 216 -9.98 -14.94 -4.94
CA LEU A 216 -11.32 -14.42 -4.64
C LEU A 216 -12.39 -15.51 -4.74
N GLY A 217 -12.31 -16.38 -5.77
CA GLY A 217 -13.19 -17.54 -5.89
C GLY A 217 -13.10 -18.49 -4.71
N HIS A 218 -11.88 -18.78 -4.26
CA HIS A 218 -11.58 -19.64 -3.11
C HIS A 218 -12.09 -19.04 -1.79
N CYS A 219 -11.80 -17.77 -1.52
CA CYS A 219 -12.28 -17.11 -0.31
C CYS A 219 -13.81 -16.99 -0.29
N ASN A 220 -14.44 -16.81 -1.45
CA ASN A 220 -15.89 -16.68 -1.56
C ASN A 220 -16.61 -18.02 -1.33
N ASN A 221 -16.17 -19.11 -1.97
CA ASN A 221 -16.89 -20.40 -2.00
C ASN A 221 -16.00 -21.66 -2.00
N GLY A 222 -14.68 -21.54 -1.95
CA GLY A 222 -13.76 -22.67 -1.86
C GLY A 222 -13.78 -23.33 -0.48
N SER A 223 -13.10 -24.47 -0.33
CA SER A 223 -12.97 -25.16 0.95
C SER A 223 -11.63 -24.88 1.59
N ASN A 224 -11.61 -24.40 2.83
CA ASN A 224 -10.38 -24.19 3.59
C ASN A 224 -9.61 -25.50 3.77
N PHE A 225 -8.32 -25.51 3.43
CA PHE A 225 -7.44 -26.67 3.49
C PHE A 225 -7.37 -27.34 4.87
N PHE A 226 -7.46 -26.57 5.96
CA PHE A 226 -7.31 -27.06 7.33
C PHE A 226 -8.63 -27.44 7.99
N THR A 227 -9.69 -26.65 7.76
CA THR A 227 -10.97 -26.82 8.47
C THR A 227 -12.04 -27.51 7.62
N GLY A 228 -11.90 -27.50 6.29
CA GLY A 228 -12.93 -27.95 5.36
C GLY A 228 -14.15 -27.02 5.29
N GLU A 229 -14.17 -25.91 6.02
CA GLU A 229 -15.22 -24.90 5.97
C GLU A 229 -15.31 -24.26 4.58
N VAL A 230 -16.52 -23.91 4.15
CA VAL A 230 -16.75 -23.23 2.89
C VAL A 230 -16.55 -21.72 3.08
N GLY A 231 -15.71 -21.14 2.22
CA GLY A 231 -15.25 -19.77 2.30
C GLY A 231 -14.07 -19.60 3.27
N VAL A 232 -13.24 -18.61 3.01
CA VAL A 232 -12.06 -18.28 3.81
C VAL A 232 -12.06 -16.78 4.07
N ARG A 233 -11.58 -16.36 5.25
CA ARG A 233 -11.46 -14.94 5.62
C ARG A 233 -10.71 -14.16 4.53
N LEU A 234 -11.13 -12.94 4.26
CA LEU A 234 -10.47 -11.98 3.38
C LEU A 234 -10.85 -10.59 3.89
N ASP A 235 -9.98 -10.00 4.71
CA ASP A 235 -10.31 -8.79 5.48
C ASP A 235 -10.18 -7.51 4.62
N TYR A 236 -9.41 -7.59 3.53
CA TYR A 236 -9.31 -6.57 2.48
C TYR A 236 -8.83 -7.19 1.16
N ILE A 237 -9.08 -6.50 0.04
CA ILE A 237 -8.59 -6.87 -1.29
C ILE A 237 -7.59 -5.82 -1.75
N ALA A 238 -6.37 -6.26 -2.05
CA ALA A 238 -5.29 -5.42 -2.56
C ALA A 238 -5.04 -5.66 -4.05
N LEU A 239 -4.92 -4.57 -4.80
CA LEU A 239 -4.66 -4.56 -6.24
C LEU A 239 -3.55 -3.56 -6.58
N HIS A 240 -2.83 -3.78 -7.68
CA HIS A 240 -1.78 -2.89 -8.15
C HIS A 240 -2.21 -2.25 -9.46
N LYS A 241 -2.65 -0.99 -9.42
CA LYS A 241 -2.98 -0.21 -10.63
C LYS A 241 -2.07 1.00 -10.73
N LYS A 242 -1.30 1.04 -11.82
CA LYS A 242 -0.34 2.10 -12.12
C LYS A 242 -0.82 2.94 -13.30
N GLY A 243 -0.39 4.19 -13.35
CA GLY A 243 -0.97 5.20 -14.24
C GLY A 243 -0.47 5.22 -15.69
N ALA A 244 0.62 4.50 -16.00
CA ALA A 244 1.31 4.61 -17.31
C ALA A 244 1.62 6.07 -17.73
N GLY A 245 1.91 6.93 -16.75
CA GLY A 245 2.16 8.36 -16.91
C GLY A 245 0.92 9.26 -16.84
N SER A 246 -0.27 8.68 -16.68
CA SER A 246 -1.56 9.37 -16.49
C SER A 246 -2.05 9.22 -15.04
N SER A 247 -2.44 10.32 -14.40
CA SER A 247 -2.96 10.27 -13.01
C SER A 247 -4.33 9.59 -12.95
N ILE A 248 -5.27 10.03 -13.80
CA ILE A 248 -6.66 9.56 -13.77
C ILE A 248 -6.80 8.08 -14.16
N SER A 249 -5.88 7.58 -14.99
CA SER A 249 -5.89 6.19 -15.43
C SER A 249 -5.75 5.19 -14.27
N ILE A 250 -5.13 5.60 -13.15
CA ILE A 250 -5.09 4.78 -11.93
C ILE A 250 -6.52 4.50 -11.45
N LEU A 251 -7.28 5.57 -11.19
CA LEU A 251 -8.63 5.49 -10.66
C LEU A 251 -9.60 4.79 -11.63
N GLU A 252 -9.49 5.04 -12.93
CA GLU A 252 -10.31 4.38 -13.95
C GLU A 252 -10.11 2.86 -13.97
N GLN A 253 -8.85 2.41 -13.87
CA GLN A 253 -8.52 0.98 -13.82
C GLN A 253 -8.99 0.32 -12.53
N GLU A 254 -8.85 1.00 -11.39
CA GLU A 254 -9.36 0.54 -10.10
C GLU A 254 -10.88 0.36 -10.14
N ALA A 255 -11.62 1.39 -10.59
CA ALA A 255 -13.07 1.36 -10.68
C ALA A 255 -13.55 0.20 -11.55
N ALA A 256 -12.91 -0.04 -12.70
CA ALA A 256 -13.23 -1.15 -13.58
C ALA A 256 -13.02 -2.52 -12.92
N VAL A 257 -11.91 -2.72 -12.22
CA VAL A 257 -11.61 -3.98 -11.51
C VAL A 257 -12.57 -4.18 -10.35
N VAL A 258 -12.81 -3.17 -9.52
CA VAL A 258 -13.72 -3.27 -8.37
C VAL A 258 -15.14 -3.59 -8.84
N GLN A 259 -15.61 -2.94 -9.91
CA GLN A 259 -16.92 -3.26 -10.49
C GLN A 259 -17.00 -4.72 -10.97
N GLN A 260 -15.90 -5.28 -11.50
CA GLN A 260 -15.84 -6.68 -11.87
C GLN A 260 -15.86 -7.59 -10.63
N ILE A 261 -15.09 -7.27 -9.58
CA ILE A 261 -15.08 -8.00 -8.31
C ILE A 261 -16.48 -8.04 -7.71
N GLN A 262 -17.15 -6.90 -7.57
CA GLN A 262 -18.48 -6.80 -6.97
C GLN A 262 -19.53 -7.59 -7.76
N ARG A 263 -19.42 -7.65 -9.08
CA ARG A 263 -20.30 -8.46 -9.93
C ARG A 263 -20.07 -9.97 -9.77
N LEU A 264 -18.81 -10.40 -9.72
CA LEU A 264 -18.44 -11.82 -9.64
C LEU A 264 -18.56 -12.38 -8.21
N PHE A 265 -18.30 -11.56 -7.21
CA PHE A 265 -18.25 -11.93 -5.80
C PHE A 265 -19.05 -10.96 -4.92
N PRO A 266 -20.39 -11.00 -4.96
CA PRO A 266 -21.24 -10.08 -4.21
C PRO A 266 -21.00 -10.09 -2.69
N LYS A 267 -20.47 -11.19 -2.12
CA LYS A 267 -20.09 -11.27 -0.70
C LYS A 267 -18.99 -10.28 -0.31
N PHE A 268 -18.21 -9.79 -1.28
CA PHE A 268 -17.13 -8.84 -1.08
C PHE A 268 -17.53 -7.40 -1.44
N ALA A 269 -18.84 -7.11 -1.57
CA ALA A 269 -19.31 -5.75 -1.89
C ALA A 269 -18.79 -4.69 -0.91
N ASP A 270 -18.73 -5.04 0.38
CA ASP A 270 -18.26 -4.17 1.47
C ASP A 270 -16.81 -4.47 1.89
N THR A 271 -16.09 -5.34 1.18
CA THR A 271 -14.69 -5.64 1.51
C THR A 271 -13.81 -4.42 1.15
N PRO A 272 -12.97 -3.92 2.08
CA PRO A 272 -12.07 -2.81 1.82
C PRO A 272 -11.16 -3.06 0.61
N ILE A 273 -11.01 -2.05 -0.25
CA ILE A 273 -10.12 -2.06 -1.42
C ILE A 273 -8.87 -1.23 -1.14
N TYR A 274 -7.71 -1.81 -1.44
CA TYR A 274 -6.39 -1.21 -1.31
C TYR A 274 -5.77 -1.13 -2.71
N ASN A 275 -5.14 -0.01 -3.04
CA ASN A 275 -4.10 0.02 -4.08
C ASN A 275 -2.76 0.36 -3.42
N ASP A 276 -2.05 -0.68 -3.03
CA ASP A 276 -0.79 -0.63 -2.29
C ASP A 276 0.45 -0.39 -3.18
N GLU A 277 0.26 -0.33 -4.51
CA GLU A 277 1.28 0.18 -5.44
C GLU A 277 0.71 1.09 -6.55
N ALA A 278 0.05 2.17 -6.13
CA ALA A 278 -0.67 3.14 -6.96
C ALA A 278 0.24 4.17 -7.65
N ASP A 279 1.25 3.70 -8.37
CA ASP A 279 2.29 4.59 -8.88
C ASP A 279 1.96 5.23 -10.22
N PRO A 280 2.47 6.45 -10.51
CA PRO A 280 2.34 7.06 -11.84
C PRO A 280 2.87 6.19 -12.99
N LEU A 281 3.96 5.45 -12.77
CA LEU A 281 4.61 4.62 -13.79
C LEU A 281 5.31 3.43 -13.15
N VAL A 282 5.18 2.26 -13.76
CA VAL A 282 5.89 1.02 -13.42
C VAL A 282 7.41 1.16 -13.56
N GLY A 283 8.17 0.28 -12.90
CA GLY A 283 9.63 0.25 -12.96
C GLY A 283 10.26 1.40 -12.18
N TRP A 284 10.38 1.23 -10.86
CA TRP A 284 10.86 2.27 -9.94
C TRP A 284 12.29 2.76 -10.28
N SER A 285 13.13 1.88 -10.82
CA SER A 285 14.54 2.16 -11.10
C SER A 285 14.78 2.85 -12.45
N LEU A 286 13.77 2.93 -13.32
CA LEU A 286 13.84 3.62 -14.61
C LEU A 286 14.08 5.14 -14.36
N PRO A 287 15.18 5.73 -14.85
CA PRO A 287 15.42 7.15 -14.65
C PRO A 287 14.40 7.97 -15.44
N GLN A 288 13.71 8.87 -14.76
CA GLN A 288 12.77 9.83 -15.31
C GLN A 288 13.05 11.22 -14.72
N PRO A 289 13.22 12.27 -15.54
CA PRO A 289 13.45 13.62 -15.00
C PRO A 289 12.35 14.07 -14.04
N TRP A 290 11.07 13.82 -14.37
CA TRP A 290 9.93 14.22 -13.54
C TRP A 290 9.87 13.54 -12.17
N ARG A 291 10.55 12.39 -11.97
CA ARG A 291 10.66 11.71 -10.67
C ARG A 291 11.59 12.44 -9.68
N ALA A 292 12.43 13.35 -10.19
CA ALA A 292 13.44 14.06 -9.39
C ALA A 292 12.86 15.20 -8.55
N ASP A 293 11.81 15.86 -9.05
CA ASP A 293 11.43 17.19 -8.61
C ASP A 293 9.93 17.32 -8.23
N VAL A 294 9.42 18.55 -8.26
CA VAL A 294 8.04 18.91 -7.88
C VAL A 294 7.01 18.33 -8.87
N THR A 295 7.41 17.92 -10.08
CA THR A 295 6.51 17.28 -11.05
C THR A 295 5.90 16.01 -10.46
N TYR A 296 6.74 15.11 -9.92
CA TYR A 296 6.25 13.90 -9.24
C TYR A 296 5.45 14.25 -7.98
N ALA A 297 5.94 15.20 -7.18
CA ALA A 297 5.28 15.60 -5.94
C ALA A 297 3.84 16.11 -6.19
N ALA A 298 3.65 16.97 -7.18
CA ALA A 298 2.34 17.51 -7.54
C ALA A 298 1.43 16.45 -8.17
N MET A 299 1.98 15.51 -8.95
CA MET A 299 1.21 14.38 -9.48
C MET A 299 0.72 13.45 -8.38
N VAL A 300 1.52 13.17 -7.35
CA VAL A 300 1.06 12.39 -6.17
C VAL A 300 -0.12 13.06 -5.49
N VAL A 301 -0.03 14.37 -5.22
CA VAL A 301 -1.15 15.13 -4.63
C VAL A 301 -2.39 15.10 -5.55
N LYS A 302 -2.21 15.25 -6.87
CA LYS A 302 -3.30 15.16 -7.85
C LYS A 302 -4.00 13.80 -7.81
N VAL A 303 -3.25 12.70 -7.76
CA VAL A 303 -3.81 11.34 -7.64
C VAL A 303 -4.62 11.22 -6.34
N VAL A 304 -4.08 11.66 -5.19
CA VAL A 304 -4.83 11.64 -3.92
C VAL A 304 -6.11 12.47 -4.01
N ALA A 305 -6.05 13.67 -4.61
CA ALA A 305 -7.22 14.52 -4.81
C ALA A 305 -8.29 13.88 -5.70
N GLN A 306 -7.90 13.19 -6.77
CA GLN A 306 -8.81 12.43 -7.62
C GLN A 306 -9.54 11.34 -6.83
N HIS A 307 -8.82 10.55 -6.02
CA HIS A 307 -9.44 9.50 -5.20
C HIS A 307 -10.39 10.08 -4.15
N GLN A 308 -10.01 11.16 -3.46
CA GLN A 308 -10.89 11.79 -2.50
C GLN A 308 -12.15 12.37 -3.16
N ASN A 309 -11.98 13.22 -4.19
CA ASN A 309 -13.07 14.03 -4.73
C ASN A 309 -13.98 13.24 -5.69
N LEU A 310 -13.43 12.29 -6.45
CA LEU A 310 -14.18 11.56 -7.49
C LEU A 310 -14.69 10.19 -7.02
N LEU A 311 -14.04 9.59 -6.01
CA LEU A 311 -14.41 8.27 -5.49
C LEU A 311 -15.01 8.32 -4.09
N LEU A 312 -14.28 8.86 -3.10
CA LEU A 312 -14.68 8.77 -1.69
C LEU A 312 -15.78 9.78 -1.31
N ALA A 313 -15.70 11.01 -1.82
CA ALA A 313 -16.70 12.04 -1.60
C ALA A 313 -17.97 11.84 -2.45
N ASN A 314 -17.91 10.95 -3.45
CA ASN A 314 -19.04 10.64 -4.31
C ASN A 314 -20.01 9.71 -3.57
N ALA A 315 -21.10 10.27 -3.05
CA ALA A 315 -22.14 9.52 -2.33
C ALA A 315 -22.82 8.41 -3.16
N SER A 316 -22.66 8.40 -4.48
CA SER A 316 -23.16 7.33 -5.35
C SER A 316 -22.18 6.17 -5.52
N SER A 317 -20.93 6.32 -5.07
CA SER A 317 -19.93 5.25 -5.11
C SER A 317 -20.22 4.23 -4.01
N ALA A 318 -20.39 2.97 -4.40
CA ALA A 318 -20.47 1.84 -3.47
C ALA A 318 -19.08 1.23 -3.17
N VAL A 319 -18.00 1.85 -3.63
CA VAL A 319 -16.64 1.30 -3.49
C VAL A 319 -16.08 1.68 -2.12
N ARG A 320 -15.76 0.66 -1.32
CA ARG A 320 -15.09 0.83 -0.01
C ARG A 320 -13.58 0.93 -0.16
N TYR A 321 -13.09 1.96 -0.85
CA TYR A 321 -11.66 2.23 -1.01
C TYR A 321 -11.07 2.80 0.30
N THR A 322 -9.93 2.27 0.75
CA THR A 322 -9.43 2.58 2.11
C THR A 322 -7.94 2.84 2.21
N LEU A 323 -7.15 2.43 1.23
CA LEU A 323 -5.70 2.63 1.25
C LEU A 323 -5.17 2.85 -0.16
N LEU A 324 -4.34 3.89 -0.30
CA LEU A 324 -3.52 4.17 -1.48
C LEU A 324 -2.08 4.30 -1.02
N SER A 325 -1.16 3.51 -1.58
CA SER A 325 0.27 3.61 -1.32
C SER A 325 1.03 3.93 -2.60
N ASN A 326 2.02 4.82 -2.49
CA ASN A 326 3.02 5.01 -3.53
C ASN A 326 4.24 4.19 -3.12
N ASP A 327 4.65 3.25 -3.95
CA ASP A 327 5.75 2.35 -3.64
C ASP A 327 7.09 3.02 -4.00
N ASN A 328 7.56 3.90 -3.11
CA ASN A 328 8.68 4.81 -3.40
C ASN A 328 9.69 4.91 -2.25
N ALA A 329 9.70 3.94 -1.32
CA ALA A 329 10.68 3.89 -0.24
C ALA A 329 12.05 3.32 -0.66
N PHE A 330 12.23 2.97 -1.94
CA PHE A 330 13.51 2.48 -2.47
C PHE A 330 14.68 3.45 -2.23
N LEU A 331 15.89 2.88 -2.15
CA LEU A 331 17.14 3.64 -2.17
C LEU A 331 17.67 3.76 -3.61
N SER A 332 17.90 4.98 -4.08
CA SER A 332 18.37 5.24 -5.44
C SER A 332 19.81 4.76 -5.68
N TYR A 333 20.16 4.42 -6.93
CA TYR A 333 21.50 4.01 -7.34
C TYR A 333 22.18 5.03 -8.26
N HIS A 334 23.51 5.07 -8.24
CA HIS A 334 24.32 5.81 -9.21
C HIS A 334 24.07 5.27 -10.64
N PRO A 335 24.03 6.12 -11.69
CA PRO A 335 24.18 7.59 -11.71
C PRO A 335 22.85 8.35 -11.61
N HIS A 336 21.82 7.76 -10.98
CA HIS A 336 20.44 8.24 -11.00
C HIS A 336 19.91 8.53 -9.59
N GLN A 337 20.65 9.34 -8.84
CA GLN A 337 20.33 9.66 -7.44
C GLN A 337 18.94 10.28 -7.28
N PHE A 338 18.51 11.11 -8.22
CA PHE A 338 17.22 11.80 -8.14
C PHE A 338 16.13 11.20 -9.04
N SER A 339 16.48 10.68 -10.21
CA SER A 339 15.53 10.36 -11.28
C SER A 339 14.82 9.00 -11.12
N GLN A 340 15.11 8.25 -10.06
CA GLN A 340 14.38 7.03 -9.70
C GLN A 340 13.16 7.34 -8.82
N ARG A 341 12.20 6.41 -8.72
CA ARG A 341 10.98 6.57 -7.92
C ARG A 341 11.28 6.34 -6.45
N THR A 342 11.83 7.36 -5.82
CA THR A 342 12.28 7.34 -4.43
C THR A 342 11.78 8.55 -3.64
N LEU A 343 11.58 8.39 -2.34
CA LEU A 343 11.33 9.51 -1.40
C LEU A 343 12.60 10.32 -1.13
N THR A 344 13.76 9.69 -1.21
CA THR A 344 15.07 10.29 -0.94
C THR A 344 16.04 10.08 -2.10
N ALA A 345 17.00 10.99 -2.27
CA ALA A 345 18.11 10.82 -3.19
C ALA A 345 19.35 10.38 -2.41
N ARG A 346 19.83 9.16 -2.68
CA ARG A 346 20.96 8.56 -1.99
C ARG A 346 22.29 8.89 -2.66
N PHE A 347 23.24 9.35 -1.87
CA PHE A 347 24.64 9.58 -2.27
C PHE A 347 25.56 8.67 -1.46
N GLN A 348 26.27 7.77 -2.14
CA GLN A 348 27.36 6.98 -1.56
C GLN A 348 28.66 7.78 -1.71
N VAL A 349 29.08 8.43 -0.63
CA VAL A 349 30.23 9.35 -0.61
C VAL A 349 31.51 8.55 -0.38
N ASN A 350 31.93 7.86 -1.44
CA ASN A 350 33.00 6.85 -1.37
C ASN A 350 34.41 7.44 -1.23
N ASN A 351 34.56 8.76 -1.36
CA ASN A 351 35.84 9.46 -1.25
C ASN A 351 36.21 9.88 0.19
N THR A 352 35.41 9.52 1.21
CA THR A 352 35.76 9.71 2.63
C THR A 352 36.33 8.43 3.26
N ARG A 353 36.92 8.54 4.45
CA ARG A 353 37.42 7.41 5.25
C ARG A 353 36.87 7.46 6.69
N PRO A 354 35.93 6.58 7.07
CA PRO A 354 35.28 5.57 6.23
C PRO A 354 34.36 6.21 5.16
N PRO A 355 34.03 5.48 4.08
CA PRO A 355 32.90 5.85 3.22
C PRO A 355 31.63 6.05 4.04
N HIS A 356 30.78 6.98 3.63
CA HIS A 356 29.50 7.23 4.30
C HIS A 356 28.38 7.46 3.27
N VAL A 357 27.13 7.52 3.75
CA VAL A 357 25.95 7.76 2.93
C VAL A 357 25.28 9.06 3.34
N GLN A 358 24.82 9.84 2.37
CA GLN A 358 23.97 11.00 2.56
C GLN A 358 22.63 10.77 1.87
N LEU A 359 21.54 11.21 2.48
CA LEU A 359 20.20 11.20 1.90
C LEU A 359 19.70 12.64 1.77
N LEU A 360 19.27 13.02 0.58
CA LEU A 360 18.56 14.28 0.37
C LEU A 360 17.06 13.99 0.28
N ARG A 361 16.26 14.73 1.04
CA ARG A 361 14.81 14.69 0.94
C ARG A 361 14.38 15.24 -0.43
N LYS A 362 13.63 14.46 -1.20
CA LYS A 362 13.08 14.90 -2.49
C LYS A 362 11.74 15.64 -2.30
N PRO A 363 11.28 16.40 -3.30
CA PRO A 363 10.00 17.12 -3.20
C PRO A 363 8.80 16.23 -2.90
N VAL A 364 8.75 15.00 -3.42
CA VAL A 364 7.63 14.08 -3.14
C VAL A 364 7.48 13.77 -1.64
N LEU A 365 8.58 13.55 -0.91
CA LEU A 365 8.53 13.35 0.54
C LEU A 365 8.08 14.62 1.27
N THR A 366 8.43 15.80 0.74
CA THR A 366 7.93 17.08 1.26
C THR A 366 6.42 17.24 1.02
N ALA A 367 5.90 16.81 -0.13
CA ALA A 367 4.47 16.84 -0.42
C ALA A 367 3.68 15.91 0.51
N MET A 368 4.24 14.77 0.94
CA MET A 368 3.62 13.94 1.97
C MET A 368 3.44 14.71 3.30
N ALA A 369 4.39 15.57 3.66
CA ALA A 369 4.25 16.43 4.84
C ALA A 369 3.17 17.50 4.68
N LEU A 370 2.93 18.01 3.46
CA LEU A 370 1.81 18.92 3.18
C LEU A 370 0.46 18.21 3.25
N LEU A 371 0.37 17.00 2.70
CA LEU A 371 -0.82 16.14 2.82
C LEU A 371 -1.13 15.81 4.28
N ALA A 372 -0.11 15.63 5.13
CA ALA A 372 -0.28 15.36 6.56
C ALA A 372 -0.87 16.52 7.36
N LEU A 373 -0.99 17.73 6.79
CA LEU A 373 -1.69 18.86 7.41
C LEU A 373 -3.20 18.85 7.14
N LEU A 374 -3.70 17.94 6.31
CA LEU A 374 -5.14 17.76 6.13
C LEU A 374 -5.75 17.13 7.39
N ASP A 375 -6.88 17.68 7.84
CA ASP A 375 -7.61 17.28 9.03
C ASP A 375 -8.82 16.38 8.70
N GLY A 376 -9.54 15.94 9.73
CA GLY A 376 -10.55 14.86 9.63
C GLY A 376 -11.88 15.20 8.93
N GLU A 377 -12.18 16.48 8.66
CA GLU A 377 -13.40 16.88 7.95
C GLU A 377 -13.06 17.51 6.60
N GLN A 378 -13.57 16.94 5.50
CA GLN A 378 -13.45 17.56 4.18
C GLN A 378 -14.34 18.80 4.09
N LEU A 379 -13.76 19.92 3.65
CA LEU A 379 -14.50 21.13 3.32
C LEU A 379 -14.97 21.07 1.87
N TRP A 380 -16.14 21.66 1.62
CA TRP A 380 -16.62 21.91 0.26
C TRP A 380 -15.65 22.88 -0.45
N ALA A 381 -15.30 22.59 -1.69
CA ALA A 381 -14.47 23.42 -2.54
C ALA A 381 -14.86 23.24 -4.01
N GLU A 382 -14.74 24.31 -4.80
CA GLU A 382 -14.95 24.29 -6.24
C GLU A 382 -13.76 24.96 -6.93
N VAL A 383 -13.35 24.40 -8.06
CA VAL A 383 -12.42 25.03 -8.99
C VAL A 383 -13.19 25.30 -10.27
N SER A 384 -13.06 26.50 -10.83
CA SER A 384 -13.65 26.82 -12.14
C SER A 384 -12.66 27.60 -13.03
N ARG A 385 -12.99 27.71 -14.31
CA ARG A 385 -12.29 28.56 -15.29
C ARG A 385 -13.31 29.09 -16.29
N ASP A 386 -13.33 30.40 -16.50
CA ASP A 386 -14.24 31.07 -17.43
C ASP A 386 -15.72 30.67 -17.21
N GLY A 387 -16.13 30.52 -15.95
CA GLY A 387 -17.47 30.08 -15.56
C GLY A 387 -17.72 28.56 -15.64
N ALA A 388 -16.78 27.75 -16.14
CA ALA A 388 -16.91 26.30 -16.18
C ALA A 388 -16.28 25.64 -14.94
N VAL A 389 -17.04 24.81 -14.23
CA VAL A 389 -16.57 24.02 -13.09
C VAL A 389 -15.62 22.92 -13.57
N LEU A 390 -14.48 22.78 -12.89
CA LEU A 390 -13.45 21.79 -13.15
C LEU A 390 -13.35 20.86 -11.94
N ASP A 391 -13.49 19.56 -12.20
CA ASP A 391 -13.24 18.53 -11.19
C ASP A 391 -11.74 18.24 -11.03
N SER A 392 -11.39 17.22 -10.22
CA SER A 392 -10.00 16.82 -10.01
C SER A 392 -9.35 16.10 -11.21
N ASN A 393 -10.10 15.85 -12.29
CA ASN A 393 -9.55 15.35 -13.56
C ASN A 393 -9.00 16.48 -14.46
N HIS A 394 -8.50 17.55 -13.84
CA HIS A 394 -7.92 18.71 -14.51
C HIS A 394 -6.53 19.03 -13.94
N THR A 395 -5.81 19.91 -14.62
CA THR A 395 -4.42 20.26 -14.27
C THR A 395 -4.31 21.10 -13.00
N VAL A 396 -5.40 21.70 -12.55
CA VAL A 396 -5.47 22.43 -11.28
C VAL A 396 -6.61 21.84 -10.48
N GLY A 397 -6.39 21.63 -9.19
CA GLY A 397 -7.42 21.14 -8.27
C GLY A 397 -7.04 21.42 -6.83
N VAL A 398 -7.90 20.97 -5.92
CA VAL A 398 -7.80 21.32 -4.50
C VAL A 398 -8.29 20.20 -3.59
N LEU A 399 -7.65 20.07 -2.43
CA LEU A 399 -8.16 19.40 -1.24
C LEU A 399 -8.27 20.42 -0.13
N ALA A 400 -9.43 20.47 0.53
CA ALA A 400 -9.66 21.36 1.66
C ALA A 400 -10.20 20.56 2.84
N SER A 401 -9.72 20.86 4.04
CA SER A 401 -10.14 20.20 5.27
C SER A 401 -10.24 21.18 6.43
N ALA A 402 -11.01 20.80 7.45
CA ALA A 402 -11.12 21.51 8.71
C ALA A 402 -10.91 20.58 9.91
N HIS A 403 -10.45 21.18 10.99
CA HIS A 403 -10.32 20.57 12.30
C HIS A 403 -11.35 21.14 13.27
N ARG A 404 -12.02 20.26 14.02
CA ARG A 404 -12.85 20.67 15.16
C ARG A 404 -12.07 20.48 16.45
N PRO A 405 -11.91 21.54 17.28
CA PRO A 405 -11.20 21.44 18.55
C PRO A 405 -11.80 20.37 19.45
N THR A 406 -10.94 19.57 20.08
CA THR A 406 -11.36 18.51 21.02
C THR A 406 -11.10 18.85 22.49
N GLY A 407 -10.40 19.95 22.76
CA GLY A 407 -10.06 20.37 24.13
C GLY A 407 -9.37 21.74 24.18
N PRO A 408 -8.95 22.20 25.37
CA PRO A 408 -8.44 23.56 25.57
C PRO A 408 -7.05 23.82 24.98
N ALA A 409 -6.29 22.77 24.66
CA ALA A 409 -4.98 22.89 24.00
C ALA A 409 -5.08 22.87 22.46
N ASP A 410 -6.30 22.93 21.93
CA ASP A 410 -6.64 22.68 20.54
C ASP A 410 -7.51 23.82 20.01
N ALA A 411 -7.39 24.14 18.73
CA ALA A 411 -8.07 25.29 18.12
C ALA A 411 -8.54 24.94 16.71
N TRP A 412 -9.52 25.70 16.21
CA TRP A 412 -10.05 25.45 14.87
C TRP A 412 -8.96 25.71 13.83
N ARG A 413 -8.89 24.84 12.83
CA ARG A 413 -7.94 24.96 11.71
C ARG A 413 -8.65 24.68 10.40
N ALA A 414 -8.16 25.28 9.33
CA ALA A 414 -8.46 24.84 7.98
C ALA A 414 -7.17 24.74 7.17
N THR A 415 -7.07 23.68 6.36
CA THR A 415 -5.96 23.44 5.45
C THR A 415 -6.51 23.37 4.03
N VAL A 416 -5.99 24.21 3.14
CA VAL A 416 -6.31 24.22 1.70
C VAL A 416 -5.05 23.90 0.92
N LEU A 417 -5.01 22.70 0.32
CA LEU A 417 -3.91 22.22 -0.51
C LEU A 417 -4.31 22.30 -1.98
N VAL A 418 -3.67 23.20 -2.72
CA VAL A 418 -3.88 23.39 -4.16
C VAL A 418 -2.73 22.71 -4.92
N TYR A 419 -3.06 22.02 -6.01
CA TYR A 419 -2.05 21.46 -6.92
C TYR A 419 -2.15 22.09 -8.32
N GLY A 420 -1.00 22.17 -9.00
CA GLY A 420 -0.88 22.42 -10.44
C GLY A 420 -0.03 21.31 -11.05
N SER A 421 -0.65 20.39 -11.79
CA SER A 421 0.01 19.18 -12.31
C SER A 421 -0.57 18.73 -13.65
N ASP A 422 0.29 18.67 -14.67
CA ASP A 422 0.02 18.07 -15.97
C ASP A 422 0.66 16.67 -16.05
N ASP A 423 0.43 15.89 -14.99
CA ASP A 423 0.96 14.56 -14.77
C ASP A 423 2.49 14.52 -14.84
N THR A 424 3.06 13.79 -15.79
CA THR A 424 4.52 13.63 -15.97
C THR A 424 5.17 14.78 -16.74
N ARG A 425 4.40 15.77 -17.19
CA ARG A 425 4.89 16.91 -17.97
C ARG A 425 5.07 18.15 -17.09
N ALA A 426 6.22 18.81 -17.25
CA ALA A 426 6.52 20.10 -16.65
C ALA A 426 6.46 21.22 -17.70
N HIS A 427 5.99 22.40 -17.30
CA HIS A 427 5.83 23.57 -18.18
C HIS A 427 6.50 24.79 -17.56
N ALA A 428 7.84 24.86 -17.63
CA ALA A 428 8.63 25.91 -16.95
C ALA A 428 8.27 27.35 -17.35
N ASN A 429 7.78 27.55 -18.57
CA ASN A 429 7.39 28.87 -19.10
C ASN A 429 5.90 29.20 -18.90
N ARG A 430 5.13 28.32 -18.24
CA ARG A 430 3.70 28.51 -18.03
C ARG A 430 3.44 29.08 -16.65
N THR A 431 2.74 30.21 -16.61
CA THR A 431 2.17 30.75 -15.38
C THR A 431 0.67 30.46 -15.37
N VAL A 432 0.15 30.00 -14.24
CA VAL A 432 -1.28 29.79 -14.03
C VAL A 432 -1.73 30.74 -12.92
N PRO A 433 -2.44 31.84 -13.24
CA PRO A 433 -2.98 32.72 -12.21
C PRO A 433 -4.02 31.95 -11.40
N LEU A 434 -4.05 32.16 -10.09
CA LEU A 434 -5.00 31.53 -9.18
C LEU A 434 -5.55 32.57 -8.21
N VAL A 435 -6.86 32.59 -8.05
CA VAL A 435 -7.56 33.41 -7.06
C VAL A 435 -8.19 32.45 -6.05
N LEU A 436 -7.67 32.45 -4.83
CA LEU A 436 -8.24 31.70 -3.72
C LEU A 436 -9.17 32.61 -2.93
N SER A 437 -10.46 32.27 -2.89
CA SER A 437 -11.47 32.98 -2.10
C SER A 437 -11.93 32.07 -0.96
N LEU A 438 -11.63 32.46 0.28
CA LEU A 438 -12.03 31.72 1.48
C LEU A 438 -13.21 32.44 2.16
N HIS A 439 -14.27 31.69 2.44
CA HIS A 439 -15.48 32.20 3.06
C HIS A 439 -15.89 31.31 4.24
N GLY A 440 -16.68 31.86 5.16
CA GLY A 440 -17.27 31.08 6.26
C GLY A 440 -16.28 30.58 7.31
N VAL A 441 -15.13 31.25 7.46
CA VAL A 441 -14.20 30.97 8.57
C VAL A 441 -14.92 31.30 9.89
N PRO A 442 -15.08 30.32 10.82
CA PRO A 442 -15.70 30.58 12.10
C PRO A 442 -14.86 31.57 12.92
N PRO A 443 -15.50 32.39 13.77
CA PRO A 443 -14.84 33.45 14.52
C PRO A 443 -13.83 32.95 15.55
#